data_AF-A0A9P1FPM4-F1
#
_entry.id   AF-A0A9P1FPM4-F1
#
_cell.length_a   1.000
_cell.length_b   1.000
_cell.length_c   1.000
_cell.angle_alpha   90.00
_cell.angle_beta   90.00
_cell.angle_gamma   90.00
#
_symmetry.space_group_name_H-M   'P 1'
#
loop_
_entity.id
_entity.type
_entity.pdbx_description
1 polymer ?
#
loop_
_entity_poly.entity_id
_entity_poly.type
_entity_poly.pdbx_seq_one_letter_code
_entity_poly.pdbx_strand_id
1 'polypeptide(L)'
;MARICRRSLRIRGLPLFSLGHPWSSVVNAEGKLALSLFEPRFVEAAGKLLPPSADARSAARFGYAESYPPRERSAGVLANIEDHRWIEEGHEEFVAGYGSDPQVQVLANNGGRFRILKVREEHRDGIDLYYAHVQLLSERDLQRGCGAEAMRYWAEEVSKGSSPAGDSRASQVKSGTHLLAMVPAPVFESPESWRIIGQVPTGVRVIAMDLPRVVEGYLMVPIVPSGAVELTLFREPEGPMPEVQLPDADALKAAIDGLQRPAGAWRRLCRRARSKAW
;
A
#
# COMPACT_ATOMS: atom_id res chain seq x y z
N MET A 1 3.88 -42.84 -7.27
CA MET A 1 3.61 -41.46 -7.71
C MET A 1 4.80 -40.57 -7.37
N ALA A 2 5.62 -40.18 -8.35
CA ALA A 2 6.75 -39.29 -8.11
C ALA A 2 6.27 -37.83 -8.05
N ARG A 3 6.43 -37.16 -6.90
CA ARG A 3 6.18 -35.72 -6.78
C ARG A 3 7.36 -34.99 -7.41
N ILE A 4 7.19 -34.42 -8.60
CA ILE A 4 8.17 -33.51 -9.19
C ILE A 4 8.12 -32.21 -8.37
N CYS A 5 9.01 -32.09 -7.39
CA CYS A 5 9.25 -30.82 -6.71
C CYS A 5 9.88 -29.85 -7.71
N ARG A 6 9.05 -28.96 -8.29
CA ARG A 6 9.57 -27.84 -9.09
C ARG A 6 10.41 -26.98 -8.17
N ARG A 7 11.73 -26.99 -8.39
CA ARG A 7 12.65 -26.09 -7.68
C ARG A 7 12.27 -24.67 -8.08
N SER A 8 11.85 -23.86 -7.11
CA SER A 8 11.60 -22.43 -7.29
C SER A 8 12.82 -21.79 -7.96
N LEU A 9 12.59 -20.97 -8.99
CA LEU A 9 13.68 -20.28 -9.69
C LEU A 9 14.33 -19.28 -8.72
N ARG A 10 15.66 -19.34 -8.60
CA ARG A 10 16.44 -18.43 -7.77
C ARG A 10 17.37 -17.61 -8.66
N ILE A 11 17.39 -16.30 -8.45
CA ILE A 11 18.25 -15.37 -9.19
C ILE A 11 19.24 -14.78 -8.19
N ARG A 12 20.54 -14.87 -8.51
CA ARG A 12 21.61 -14.33 -7.66
C ARG A 12 22.09 -13.00 -8.21
N GLY A 13 22.35 -12.04 -7.31
CA GLY A 13 22.91 -10.74 -7.69
C GLY A 13 21.94 -9.87 -8.49
N LEU A 14 20.63 -10.01 -8.27
CA LEU A 14 19.64 -9.14 -8.91
C LEU A 14 19.79 -7.72 -8.32
N PRO A 15 20.07 -6.69 -9.12
CA PRO A 15 20.12 -5.32 -8.61
C PRO A 15 18.73 -4.89 -8.16
N LEU A 16 18.66 -4.25 -6.99
CA LEU A 16 17.43 -3.78 -6.39
C LEU A 16 17.31 -2.26 -6.51
N PHE A 17 16.14 -1.81 -6.94
CA PHE A 17 15.71 -0.42 -6.94
C PHE A 17 14.50 -0.30 -6.01
N SER A 18 14.39 0.81 -5.28
CA SER A 18 13.21 1.09 -4.47
C SER A 18 12.96 2.58 -4.43
N LEU A 19 11.69 2.95 -4.49
CA LEU A 19 11.23 4.33 -4.29
C LEU A 19 10.55 4.49 -2.92
N GLY A 20 10.60 3.47 -2.05
CA GLY A 20 9.89 3.47 -0.76
C GLY A 20 8.36 3.37 -0.89
N HIS A 21 7.85 3.08 -2.09
CA HIS A 21 6.44 2.97 -2.40
C HIS A 21 6.11 1.57 -2.94
N PRO A 22 4.86 1.10 -2.82
CA PRO A 22 4.45 -0.18 -3.40
C PRO A 22 4.45 -0.10 -4.94
N TRP A 23 4.74 -1.22 -5.61
CA TRP A 23 4.74 -1.29 -7.09
C TRP A 23 3.45 -0.74 -7.70
N SER A 24 2.30 -1.04 -7.11
CA SER A 24 0.97 -0.61 -7.59
C SER A 24 0.77 0.90 -7.60
N SER A 25 1.52 1.68 -6.82
CA SER A 25 1.39 3.14 -6.79
C SER A 25 2.32 3.85 -7.78
N VAL A 26 3.33 3.14 -8.30
CA VAL A 26 4.35 3.73 -9.20
C VAL A 26 4.16 3.33 -10.66
N VAL A 27 3.32 2.33 -10.94
CA VAL A 27 2.98 1.92 -12.31
C VAL A 27 1.81 2.72 -12.88
N ASN A 28 1.82 2.86 -14.21
CA ASN A 28 0.70 3.42 -14.95
C ASN A 28 -0.50 2.43 -15.02
N ALA A 29 -1.60 2.84 -15.65
CA ALA A 29 -2.81 2.03 -15.83
C ALA A 29 -2.56 0.72 -16.62
N GLU A 30 -1.48 0.66 -17.40
CA GLU A 30 -1.07 -0.52 -18.16
C GLU A 30 -0.17 -1.46 -17.34
N GLY A 31 0.15 -1.10 -16.10
CA GLY A 31 1.06 -1.87 -15.24
C GLY A 31 2.54 -1.72 -15.60
N LYS A 32 2.89 -0.68 -16.38
CA LYS A 32 4.27 -0.34 -16.73
C LYS A 32 4.85 0.69 -15.77
N LEU A 33 6.11 0.50 -15.44
CA LEU A 33 6.91 1.41 -14.64
C LEU A 33 7.80 2.23 -15.59
N ALA A 34 7.62 3.55 -15.59
CA ALA A 34 8.51 4.49 -16.27
C ALA A 34 9.46 5.10 -15.23
N LEU A 35 10.76 4.94 -15.41
CA LEU A 35 11.79 5.50 -14.54
C LEU A 35 12.70 6.42 -15.34
N SER A 36 12.96 7.60 -14.79
CA SER A 36 14.02 8.49 -15.26
C SER A 36 15.16 8.44 -14.26
N LEU A 37 16.24 7.75 -14.64
CA LEU A 37 17.45 7.60 -13.84
C LEU A 37 18.39 8.75 -14.19
N PHE A 38 18.53 9.70 -13.27
CA PHE A 38 19.44 10.85 -13.40
C PHE A 38 20.56 10.82 -12.36
N GLU A 39 20.39 10.11 -11.25
CA GLU A 39 21.46 10.01 -10.26
C GLU A 39 22.58 9.12 -10.83
N PRO A 40 23.85 9.57 -10.76
CA PRO A 40 24.99 8.86 -11.37
C PRO A 40 25.05 7.37 -11.01
N ARG A 41 24.67 7.01 -9.78
CA ARG A 41 24.59 5.62 -9.30
C ARG A 41 23.68 4.72 -10.12
N PHE A 42 22.51 5.24 -10.47
CA PHE A 42 21.49 4.49 -11.17
C PHE A 42 21.81 4.44 -12.65
N VAL A 43 22.48 5.46 -13.17
CA VAL A 43 23.03 5.50 -14.52
C VAL A 43 24.16 4.47 -14.69
N GLU A 44 25.09 4.37 -13.73
CA GLU A 44 26.11 3.31 -13.75
C GLU A 44 25.51 1.91 -13.62
N ALA A 45 24.55 1.73 -12.71
CA ALA A 45 23.85 0.46 -12.55
C ALA A 45 23.08 0.09 -13.83
N ALA A 46 22.44 1.07 -14.48
CA ALA A 46 21.80 0.92 -15.77
C ALA A 46 22.83 0.54 -16.84
N GLY A 47 24.01 1.17 -16.89
CA GLY A 47 25.08 0.82 -17.84
C GLY A 47 25.59 -0.62 -17.71
N LYS A 48 25.54 -1.19 -16.49
CA LYS A 48 25.87 -2.61 -16.27
C LYS A 48 24.74 -3.55 -16.71
N LEU A 49 23.49 -3.11 -16.64
CA LEU A 49 22.29 -3.91 -16.95
C LEU A 49 21.87 -3.82 -18.41
N LEU A 50 22.02 -2.64 -18.99
CA LEU A 50 21.56 -2.22 -20.29
C LEU A 50 22.81 -1.98 -21.14
N PRO A 51 23.25 -2.98 -21.94
CA PRO A 51 24.32 -2.75 -22.88
C PRO A 51 23.90 -1.61 -23.83
N PRO A 52 24.81 -0.68 -24.16
CA PRO A 52 24.50 0.44 -25.05
C PRO A 52 24.15 -0.01 -26.49
N SER A 53 24.42 -1.27 -26.83
CA SER A 53 24.07 -1.86 -28.13
C SER A 53 22.70 -2.57 -28.05
N ALA A 54 21.76 -2.06 -28.84
CA ALA A 54 20.37 -2.56 -28.95
C ALA A 54 20.25 -4.03 -29.40
N ASP A 55 21.33 -4.65 -29.87
CA ASP A 55 21.31 -6.01 -30.42
C ASP A 55 21.31 -7.11 -29.35
N ALA A 56 21.68 -6.77 -28.11
CA ALA A 56 21.65 -7.72 -27.00
C ALA A 56 20.24 -7.83 -26.41
N ARG A 57 19.34 -8.54 -27.10
CA ARG A 57 17.98 -8.91 -26.62
C ARG A 57 17.97 -9.85 -25.40
N SER A 58 19.05 -9.92 -24.64
CA SER A 58 19.01 -10.55 -23.33
C SER A 58 18.10 -9.69 -22.47
N ALA A 59 16.92 -10.21 -22.12
CA ALA A 59 15.92 -9.47 -21.34
C ALA A 59 16.56 -8.92 -20.06
N ALA A 60 16.91 -7.63 -20.07
CA ALA A 60 17.48 -6.96 -18.93
C ALA A 60 16.40 -6.88 -17.84
N ARG A 61 16.77 -7.24 -16.62
CA ARG A 61 15.85 -7.35 -15.49
C ARG A 61 16.48 -6.73 -14.27
N PHE A 62 15.65 -6.07 -13.47
CA PHE A 62 16.02 -5.61 -12.14
C PHE A 62 14.92 -5.99 -11.15
N GLY A 63 15.22 -5.91 -9.87
CA GLY A 63 14.24 -6.10 -8.82
C GLY A 63 13.75 -4.76 -8.29
N TYR A 64 12.44 -4.59 -8.20
CA TYR A 64 11.83 -3.49 -7.47
C TYR A 64 11.47 -3.94 -6.05
N ALA A 65 12.11 -3.37 -5.03
CA ALA A 65 11.84 -3.69 -3.63
C ALA A 65 10.76 -2.76 -3.06
N GLU A 66 9.75 -3.32 -2.40
CA GLU A 66 8.64 -2.56 -1.80
C GLU A 66 9.02 -1.84 -0.50
N SER A 67 10.22 -2.09 0.02
CA SER A 67 10.77 -1.47 1.23
C SER A 67 12.10 -0.79 0.92
N TYR A 68 12.33 0.37 1.53
CA TYR A 68 13.62 1.06 1.51
C TYR A 68 14.09 1.36 2.94
N PRO A 69 15.31 0.95 3.33
CA PRO A 69 16.23 0.10 2.58
C PRO A 69 15.66 -1.33 2.40
N PRO A 70 16.08 -2.08 1.36
CA PRO A 70 15.61 -3.44 1.14
C PRO A 70 16.10 -4.37 2.27
N ARG A 71 15.21 -5.23 2.76
CA ARG A 71 15.47 -6.14 3.88
C ARG A 71 15.39 -7.60 3.45
N GLU A 72 16.07 -8.49 4.17
CA GLU A 72 15.88 -9.92 3.97
C GLU A 72 14.43 -10.32 4.27
N ARG A 73 13.92 -11.31 3.53
CA ARG A 73 12.54 -11.82 3.56
C ARG A 73 11.47 -10.85 3.07
N SER A 74 11.80 -9.61 2.73
CA SER A 74 10.82 -8.70 2.13
C SER A 74 10.48 -9.11 0.69
N ALA A 75 9.33 -8.63 0.23
CA ALA A 75 8.83 -8.90 -1.10
C ALA A 75 9.30 -7.83 -2.10
N GLY A 76 9.33 -8.22 -3.36
CA GLY A 76 9.57 -7.31 -4.47
C GLY A 76 8.92 -7.80 -5.75
N VAL A 77 9.03 -6.98 -6.78
CA VAL A 77 8.53 -7.26 -8.13
C VAL A 77 9.71 -7.30 -9.08
N LEU A 78 9.85 -8.39 -9.82
CA LEU A 78 10.82 -8.48 -10.90
C LEU A 78 10.35 -7.57 -12.02
N ALA A 79 11.15 -6.58 -12.39
CA ALA A 79 10.84 -5.68 -13.49
C ALA A 79 11.61 -6.15 -14.72
N ASN A 80 10.92 -6.51 -15.81
CA ASN A 80 11.60 -6.75 -17.09
C ASN A 80 11.61 -5.45 -17.88
N ILE A 81 12.79 -5.05 -18.35
CA ILE A 81 12.94 -3.84 -19.13
C ILE A 81 12.42 -4.13 -20.55
N GLU A 82 11.38 -3.39 -20.96
CA GLU A 82 10.82 -3.45 -22.30
C GLU A 82 11.57 -2.52 -23.25
N ASP A 83 11.83 -1.30 -22.79
CA ASP A 83 12.49 -0.25 -23.58
C ASP A 83 13.41 0.58 -22.68
N HIS A 84 14.45 1.13 -23.28
CA HIS A 84 15.34 2.06 -22.61
C HIS A 84 15.95 3.05 -23.59
N ARG A 85 16.17 4.28 -23.13
CA ARG A 85 16.76 5.36 -23.92
C ARG A 85 17.83 6.06 -23.11
N TRP A 86 19.03 6.12 -23.66
CA TRP A 86 20.09 6.99 -23.17
C TRP A 86 19.86 8.39 -23.73
N ILE A 87 19.84 9.39 -22.85
CA ILE A 87 19.63 10.79 -23.19
C ILE A 87 20.94 11.52 -22.93
N GLU A 88 21.56 11.98 -24.01
CA GLU A 88 22.78 12.77 -23.99
C GLU A 88 22.47 14.24 -23.68
N GLU A 89 23.49 14.95 -23.19
CA GLU A 89 23.42 16.40 -22.94
C GLU A 89 23.08 17.14 -24.24
N GLY A 90 22.02 17.95 -24.22
CA GLY A 90 21.56 18.73 -25.38
C GLY A 90 20.35 18.17 -26.14
N HIS A 91 19.82 17.01 -25.73
CA HIS A 91 18.54 16.52 -26.25
C HIS A 91 17.36 17.32 -25.67
N GLU A 92 16.29 17.57 -26.43
CA GLU A 92 15.13 18.38 -25.98
C GLU A 92 14.42 17.80 -24.74
N GLU A 93 14.53 16.49 -24.54
CA GLU A 93 13.98 15.75 -23.40
C GLU A 93 14.88 15.78 -22.16
N PHE A 94 16.05 16.41 -22.25
CA PHE A 94 16.97 16.55 -21.13
C PHE A 94 16.37 17.49 -20.08
N VAL A 95 16.18 16.97 -18.86
CA VAL A 95 15.63 17.76 -17.75
C VAL A 95 16.75 18.61 -17.16
N ALA A 96 16.77 19.90 -17.51
CA ALA A 96 17.73 20.87 -16.99
C ALA A 96 17.61 20.98 -15.45
N GLY A 97 18.75 20.91 -14.76
CA GLY A 97 18.84 21.05 -13.30
C GLY A 97 19.32 19.81 -12.54
N TYR A 98 19.51 18.67 -13.20
CA TYR A 98 19.93 17.40 -12.58
C TYR A 98 21.41 17.03 -12.84
N GLY A 99 22.27 18.02 -13.11
CA GLY A 99 23.68 17.83 -13.44
C GLY A 99 23.91 17.68 -14.96
N SER A 100 25.17 17.73 -15.39
CA SER A 100 25.61 17.50 -16.78
C SER A 100 25.73 16.00 -17.13
N ASP A 101 25.26 15.12 -16.23
CA ASP A 101 25.45 13.69 -16.35
C ASP A 101 24.41 13.06 -17.29
N PRO A 102 24.77 11.97 -18.00
CA PRO A 102 23.86 11.27 -18.90
C PRO A 102 22.65 10.72 -18.15
N GLN A 103 21.46 10.86 -18.73
CA GLN A 103 20.21 10.35 -18.16
C GLN A 103 19.77 9.07 -18.86
N VAL A 104 19.13 8.17 -18.13
CA VAL A 104 18.56 6.93 -18.70
C VAL A 104 17.08 6.88 -18.40
N GLN A 105 16.26 6.85 -19.44
CA GLN A 105 14.85 6.53 -19.32
C GLN A 105 14.67 5.02 -19.50
N VAL A 106 13.93 4.40 -18.58
CA VAL A 106 13.67 2.96 -18.56
C VAL A 106 12.16 2.74 -18.48
N LEU A 107 11.64 1.91 -19.39
CA LEU A 107 10.27 1.42 -19.35
C LEU A 107 10.31 -0.07 -19.02
N ALA A 108 9.67 -0.47 -17.91
CA ALA A 108 9.68 -1.84 -17.44
C ALA A 108 8.27 -2.38 -17.16
N ASN A 109 8.10 -3.69 -17.35
CA ASN A 109 6.87 -4.42 -17.06
C ASN A 109 7.02 -5.35 -15.85
N ASN A 110 5.88 -5.82 -15.34
CA ASN A 110 5.85 -6.79 -14.25
C ASN A 110 6.24 -8.20 -14.73
N GLY A 111 7.39 -8.68 -14.28
CA GLY A 111 7.96 -10.01 -14.51
C GLY A 111 7.67 -11.05 -13.43
N GLY A 112 6.80 -10.73 -12.47
CA GLY A 112 6.40 -11.59 -11.37
C GLY A 112 6.98 -11.17 -10.03
N ARG A 113 6.41 -11.67 -8.93
CA ARG A 113 6.87 -11.33 -7.59
C ARG A 113 8.01 -12.22 -7.14
N PHE A 114 8.86 -11.68 -6.28
CA PHE A 114 9.92 -12.43 -5.65
C PHE A 114 10.01 -12.15 -4.15
N ARG A 115 10.67 -13.06 -3.45
CA ARG A 115 11.13 -12.86 -2.07
C ARG A 115 12.63 -12.65 -2.04
N ILE A 116 13.08 -11.66 -1.28
CA ILE A 116 14.49 -11.42 -1.02
C ILE A 116 14.98 -12.46 0.00
N LEU A 117 15.95 -13.28 -0.39
CA LEU A 117 16.56 -14.27 0.50
C LEU A 117 17.77 -13.69 1.23
N LYS A 118 18.57 -12.88 0.55
CA LYS A 118 19.78 -12.26 1.07
C LYS A 118 20.02 -10.94 0.35
N VAL A 119 20.35 -9.90 1.10
CA VAL A 119 20.74 -8.59 0.57
C VAL A 119 22.26 -8.44 0.70
N ARG A 120 22.87 -7.84 -0.31
CA ARG A 120 24.26 -7.39 -0.31
C ARG A 120 24.24 -5.91 -0.63
N GLU A 121 24.85 -5.14 0.24
CA GLU A 121 25.06 -3.72 0.07
C GLU A 121 26.46 -3.48 -0.51
N GLU A 122 26.55 -2.59 -1.48
CA GLU A 122 27.80 -2.15 -2.10
C GLU A 122 27.85 -0.63 -2.01
N HIS A 123 28.74 -0.12 -1.15
CA HIS A 123 28.97 1.31 -0.98
C HIS A 123 30.02 1.76 -2.00
N ARG A 124 29.65 2.69 -2.88
CA ARG A 124 30.55 3.25 -3.90
C ARG A 124 30.30 4.75 -4.00
N ASP A 125 31.35 5.56 -3.88
CA ASP A 125 31.27 7.02 -4.03
C ASP A 125 30.21 7.71 -3.15
N GLY A 126 30.05 7.24 -1.90
CA GLY A 126 29.08 7.80 -0.95
C GLY A 126 27.65 7.30 -1.12
N ILE A 127 27.45 6.27 -1.94
CA ILE A 127 26.15 5.78 -2.34
C ILE A 127 26.02 4.28 -2.10
N ASP A 128 24.89 3.86 -1.55
CA ASP A 128 24.56 2.45 -1.33
C ASP A 128 23.78 1.87 -2.52
N LEU A 129 24.38 0.88 -3.19
CA LEU A 129 23.73 0.02 -4.18
C LEU A 129 23.37 -1.31 -3.53
N TYR A 130 22.17 -1.81 -3.83
CA TYR A 130 21.66 -3.05 -3.24
C TYR A 130 21.55 -4.15 -4.30
N TYR A 131 22.12 -5.31 -4.00
CA TYR A 131 21.99 -6.53 -4.78
C TYR A 131 21.35 -7.61 -3.93
N ALA A 132 20.50 -8.45 -4.53
CA ALA A 132 19.85 -9.51 -3.78
C ALA A 132 19.94 -10.88 -4.45
N HIS A 133 19.95 -11.90 -3.60
CA HIS A 133 19.56 -13.24 -3.98
C HIS A 133 18.06 -13.35 -3.77
N VAL A 134 17.31 -13.58 -4.84
CA VAL A 134 15.85 -13.62 -4.80
C VAL A 134 15.30 -14.97 -5.20
N GLN A 135 14.14 -15.31 -4.66
CA GLN A 135 13.35 -16.47 -5.02
C GLN A 135 12.10 -16.00 -5.74
N LEU A 136 11.90 -16.39 -7.00
CA LEU A 136 10.66 -16.07 -7.71
C LEU A 136 9.51 -16.87 -7.11
N LEU A 137 8.42 -16.17 -6.85
CA LEU A 137 7.18 -16.75 -6.34
C LEU A 137 6.33 -17.14 -7.54
N SER A 138 5.87 -18.39 -7.58
CA SER A 138 4.89 -18.79 -8.57
C SER A 138 3.52 -18.21 -8.23
N GLU A 139 2.63 -18.08 -9.21
CA GLU A 139 1.25 -17.62 -8.98
C GLU A 139 0.52 -18.47 -7.92
N ARG A 140 0.81 -19.77 -7.85
CA ARG A 140 0.31 -20.65 -6.79
C ARG A 140 0.83 -20.26 -5.41
N ASP A 141 2.08 -19.84 -5.30
CA ASP A 141 2.66 -19.37 -4.02
C ASP A 141 2.01 -18.06 -3.60
N LEU A 142 1.67 -17.18 -4.55
CA LEU A 142 0.91 -15.96 -4.31
C LEU A 142 -0.51 -16.26 -3.83
N GLN A 143 -1.21 -17.21 -4.47
CA GLN A 143 -2.56 -17.62 -4.05
C GLN A 143 -2.58 -18.25 -2.66
N ARG A 144 -1.49 -18.92 -2.26
CA ARG A 144 -1.33 -19.45 -0.90
C ARG A 144 -0.97 -18.38 0.12
N GLY A 145 -0.66 -17.16 -0.29
CA GLY A 145 0.07 -16.21 0.55
C GLY A 145 -0.07 -14.75 0.15
N CYS A 146 -1.30 -14.22 0.14
CA CYS A 146 -1.53 -12.81 0.50
C CYS A 146 -2.00 -12.74 1.96
N GLY A 147 -3.05 -13.49 2.30
CA GLY A 147 -3.59 -13.56 3.67
C GLY A 147 -2.65 -14.23 4.66
N ALA A 148 -2.02 -15.35 4.30
CA ALA A 148 -1.15 -16.10 5.23
C ALA A 148 0.20 -15.41 5.50
N GLU A 149 0.72 -14.64 4.55
CA GLU A 149 2.01 -13.95 4.69
C GLU A 149 1.86 -12.54 5.27
N ALA A 150 0.80 -11.81 4.94
CA ALA A 150 0.43 -10.60 5.68
C ALA A 150 0.17 -10.95 7.16
N MET A 151 -0.58 -12.02 7.45
CA MET A 151 -0.77 -12.51 8.82
C MET A 151 0.55 -12.87 9.51
N ARG A 152 1.56 -13.39 8.80
CA ARG A 152 2.89 -13.65 9.38
C ARG A 152 3.74 -12.41 9.58
N TYR A 153 3.68 -11.43 8.68
CA TYR A 153 4.37 -10.15 8.85
C TYR A 153 3.79 -9.38 10.05
N TRP A 154 2.46 -9.29 10.14
CA TRP A 154 1.77 -8.77 11.32
C TRP A 154 2.05 -9.61 12.57
N ALA A 155 2.07 -10.94 12.48
CA ALA A 155 2.40 -11.79 13.63
C ALA A 155 3.87 -11.65 14.07
N GLU A 156 4.85 -11.52 13.16
CA GLU A 156 6.29 -11.42 13.52
C GLU A 156 6.65 -10.04 14.09
N GLU A 157 6.05 -8.93 13.62
CA GLU A 157 6.24 -7.62 14.27
C GLU A 157 5.58 -7.56 15.65
N VAL A 158 4.43 -8.21 15.84
CA VAL A 158 3.83 -8.38 17.17
C VAL A 158 4.73 -9.28 18.04
N SER A 159 5.36 -10.32 17.48
CA SER A 159 6.16 -11.27 18.25
C SER A 159 7.50 -10.74 18.79
N LYS A 160 8.06 -9.66 18.22
CA LYS A 160 9.32 -9.08 18.72
C LYS A 160 9.15 -8.07 19.85
N GLY A 161 7.91 -7.68 20.18
CA GLY A 161 7.62 -6.76 21.29
C GLY A 161 6.39 -7.11 22.14
N SER A 162 5.63 -8.15 21.79
CA SER A 162 4.39 -8.51 22.46
C SER A 162 4.22 -10.02 22.46
N SER A 163 4.15 -10.58 23.67
CA SER A 163 3.75 -11.97 23.93
C SER A 163 2.41 -12.32 23.24
N PRO A 164 2.03 -13.61 23.13
CA PRO A 164 0.80 -14.09 22.46
C PRO A 164 -0.48 -13.59 23.16
N ALA A 165 -0.77 -12.31 23.00
CA ALA A 165 -1.86 -11.55 23.61
C ALA A 165 -3.00 -11.29 22.61
N GLY A 166 -3.15 -12.15 21.58
CA GLY A 166 -4.30 -12.12 20.68
C GLY A 166 -5.62 -12.26 21.45
N ASP A 167 -5.62 -13.06 22.51
CA ASP A 167 -6.78 -13.19 23.43
C ASP A 167 -6.96 -11.95 24.31
N SER A 168 -5.88 -11.24 24.65
CA SER A 168 -5.97 -10.06 25.52
C SER A 168 -6.77 -8.94 24.87
N ARG A 169 -6.60 -8.74 23.56
CA ARG A 169 -7.26 -7.62 22.89
C ARG A 169 -8.74 -7.90 22.61
N ALA A 170 -9.09 -9.12 22.22
CA ALA A 170 -10.49 -9.52 22.09
C ALA A 170 -11.25 -9.37 23.42
N SER A 171 -10.58 -9.65 24.55
CA SER A 171 -11.19 -9.56 25.88
C SER A 171 -11.41 -8.13 26.39
N GLN A 172 -10.71 -7.14 25.83
CA GLN A 172 -10.83 -5.72 26.19
C GLN A 172 -12.04 -5.04 25.53
N VAL A 173 -12.42 -5.52 24.34
CA VAL A 173 -13.55 -4.95 23.60
C VAL A 173 -14.86 -5.50 24.16
N LYS A 174 -15.68 -4.60 24.71
CA LYS A 174 -17.03 -4.87 25.20
C LYS A 174 -18.04 -4.07 24.39
N SER A 175 -19.33 -4.38 24.54
CA SER A 175 -20.39 -3.51 24.01
C SER A 175 -20.22 -2.09 24.59
N GLY A 176 -20.30 -1.09 23.71
CA GLY A 176 -20.03 0.31 24.04
C GLY A 176 -18.57 0.76 23.91
N THR A 177 -17.61 -0.16 23.71
CA THR A 177 -16.21 0.22 23.49
C THR A 177 -16.07 1.02 22.20
N HIS A 178 -15.36 2.15 22.28
CA HIS A 178 -15.03 2.96 21.12
C HIS A 178 -13.79 2.40 20.40
N LEU A 179 -13.89 2.27 19.10
CA LEU A 179 -12.82 1.80 18.23
C LEU A 179 -12.49 2.90 17.21
N LEU A 180 -11.21 3.23 17.05
CA LEU A 180 -10.71 4.22 16.10
C LEU A 180 -10.12 3.51 14.88
N ALA A 181 -10.59 3.85 13.67
CA ALA A 181 -10.07 3.28 12.44
C ALA A 181 -8.63 3.77 12.18
N MET A 182 -7.67 2.86 12.07
CA MET A 182 -6.26 3.19 11.78
C MET A 182 -5.99 3.33 10.28
N VAL A 183 -6.80 2.64 9.47
CA VAL A 183 -6.79 2.66 8.01
C VAL A 183 -8.24 2.66 7.51
N PRO A 184 -8.51 2.99 6.23
CA PRO A 184 -9.85 2.90 5.69
C PRO A 184 -10.36 1.46 5.77
N ALA A 185 -11.37 1.21 6.58
CA ALA A 185 -11.82 -0.15 6.93
C ALA A 185 -13.20 -0.45 6.31
N PRO A 186 -13.39 -1.58 5.62
CA PRO A 186 -14.69 -1.98 5.09
C PRO A 186 -15.67 -2.30 6.23
N VAL A 187 -16.93 -1.91 6.05
CA VAL A 187 -18.05 -2.30 6.91
C VAL A 187 -18.79 -3.43 6.24
N PHE A 188 -18.81 -4.58 6.89
CA PHE A 188 -19.53 -5.77 6.47
C PHE A 188 -20.97 -5.74 6.96
N GLU A 189 -21.89 -6.38 6.25
CA GLU A 189 -23.31 -6.44 6.62
C GLU A 189 -23.54 -7.09 8.00
N SER A 190 -22.77 -8.12 8.31
CA SER A 190 -22.77 -8.84 9.59
C SER A 190 -21.38 -9.45 9.83
N PRO A 191 -21.07 -9.96 11.04
CA PRO A 191 -19.79 -10.63 11.30
C PRO A 191 -19.52 -11.85 10.42
N GLU A 192 -20.58 -12.51 9.93
CA GLU A 192 -20.52 -13.73 9.11
C GLU A 192 -20.68 -13.45 7.61
N SER A 193 -20.97 -12.21 7.22
CA SER A 193 -21.18 -11.81 5.83
C SER A 193 -19.95 -11.10 5.28
N TRP A 194 -19.48 -11.51 4.10
CA TRP A 194 -18.41 -10.83 3.36
C TRP A 194 -18.92 -9.68 2.47
N ARG A 195 -20.21 -9.37 2.51
CA ARG A 195 -20.81 -8.29 1.73
C ARG A 195 -20.51 -6.94 2.38
N ILE A 196 -19.81 -6.09 1.64
CA ILE A 196 -19.46 -4.73 2.08
C ILE A 196 -20.67 -3.81 1.87
N ILE A 197 -21.12 -3.16 2.95
CA ILE A 197 -22.23 -2.19 2.96
C ILE A 197 -21.75 -0.74 3.10
N GLY A 198 -20.47 -0.54 3.43
CA GLY A 198 -19.88 0.79 3.57
C GLY A 198 -18.38 0.73 3.88
N GLN A 199 -17.80 1.89 4.19
CA GLN A 199 -16.41 2.01 4.57
C GLN A 199 -16.25 3.09 5.65
N VAL A 200 -15.42 2.82 6.65
CA VAL A 200 -15.04 3.76 7.71
C VAL A 200 -13.73 4.42 7.31
N PRO A 201 -13.67 5.76 7.12
CA PRO A 201 -12.41 6.46 6.87
C PRO A 201 -11.44 6.37 8.06
N THR A 202 -10.15 6.52 7.79
CA THR A 202 -9.12 6.62 8.84
C THR A 202 -9.44 7.75 9.83
N GLY A 203 -9.22 7.49 11.12
CA GLY A 203 -9.44 8.45 12.20
C GLY A 203 -10.91 8.60 12.62
N VAL A 204 -11.85 7.91 11.95
CA VAL A 204 -13.25 7.88 12.36
C VAL A 204 -13.45 6.84 13.45
N ARG A 205 -14.30 7.18 14.42
CA ARG A 205 -14.64 6.31 15.56
C ARG A 205 -15.92 5.53 15.26
N VAL A 206 -15.94 4.28 15.68
CA VAL A 206 -17.12 3.42 15.71
C VAL A 206 -17.32 2.88 17.12
N ILE A 207 -18.54 2.47 17.44
CA ILE A 207 -18.89 1.90 18.74
C ILE A 207 -19.15 0.41 18.53
N ALA A 208 -18.47 -0.44 19.29
CA ALA A 208 -18.72 -1.87 19.32
C ALA A 208 -20.12 -2.14 19.89
N MET A 209 -20.96 -2.82 19.12
CA MET A 209 -22.31 -3.22 19.53
C MET A 209 -22.28 -4.48 20.41
N ASP A 210 -21.37 -5.42 20.13
CA ASP A 210 -21.27 -6.71 20.84
C ASP A 210 -19.79 -7.16 20.95
N LEU A 211 -19.56 -8.27 21.65
CA LEU A 211 -18.24 -8.90 21.83
C LEU A 211 -17.62 -9.32 20.48
N PRO A 212 -16.29 -9.23 20.33
CA PRO A 212 -15.58 -9.75 19.17
C PRO A 212 -15.80 -11.26 18.99
N ARG A 213 -15.91 -11.70 17.74
CA ARG A 213 -16.06 -13.12 17.38
C ARG A 213 -15.07 -13.48 16.29
N VAL A 214 -14.48 -14.67 16.39
CA VAL A 214 -13.59 -15.19 15.34
C VAL A 214 -14.45 -15.86 14.27
N VAL A 215 -14.44 -15.33 13.05
CA VAL A 215 -15.14 -15.86 11.88
C VAL A 215 -14.10 -16.11 10.78
N GLU A 216 -13.95 -17.36 10.36
CA GLU A 216 -12.98 -17.76 9.32
C GLU A 216 -11.53 -17.29 9.58
N GLY A 217 -11.15 -17.16 10.87
CA GLY A 217 -9.82 -16.69 11.28
C GLY A 217 -9.68 -15.17 11.41
N TYR A 218 -10.75 -14.41 11.18
CA TYR A 218 -10.80 -12.95 11.33
C TYR A 218 -11.58 -12.57 12.59
N LEU A 219 -11.05 -11.59 13.34
CA LEU A 219 -11.69 -11.12 14.57
C LEU A 219 -12.67 -9.99 14.24
N MET A 220 -13.94 -10.34 14.13
CA MET A 220 -15.02 -9.45 13.68
C MET A 220 -15.77 -8.86 14.87
N VAL A 221 -16.07 -7.55 14.80
CA VAL A 221 -16.79 -6.83 15.85
C VAL A 221 -18.02 -6.16 15.24
N PRO A 222 -19.24 -6.51 15.69
CA PRO A 222 -20.45 -5.77 15.33
C PRO A 222 -20.36 -4.31 15.76
N ILE A 223 -20.85 -3.37 14.95
CA ILE A 223 -20.79 -1.93 15.24
C ILE A 223 -22.15 -1.23 15.12
N VAL A 224 -22.28 -0.07 15.77
CA VAL A 224 -23.45 0.83 15.68
C VAL A 224 -23.24 1.85 14.54
N PRO A 225 -24.26 2.18 13.72
CA PRO A 225 -25.66 1.73 13.80
C PRO A 225 -25.93 0.34 13.22
N SER A 226 -25.08 -0.15 12.32
CA SER A 226 -25.19 -1.50 11.75
C SER A 226 -23.87 -1.95 11.13
N GLY A 227 -23.73 -3.26 10.96
CA GLY A 227 -22.61 -3.91 10.30
C GLY A 227 -21.57 -4.48 11.25
N ALA A 228 -20.45 -4.95 10.68
CA ALA A 228 -19.30 -5.46 11.41
C ALA A 228 -18.00 -4.99 10.77
N VAL A 229 -16.94 -4.91 11.57
CA VAL A 229 -15.60 -4.53 11.13
C VAL A 229 -14.56 -5.49 11.68
N GLU A 230 -13.42 -5.60 11.00
CA GLU A 230 -12.29 -6.41 11.46
C GLU A 230 -11.50 -5.63 12.53
N LEU A 231 -11.37 -6.18 13.74
CA LEU A 231 -10.77 -5.50 14.90
C LEU A 231 -9.31 -5.10 14.67
N THR A 232 -8.59 -5.84 13.83
CA THR A 232 -7.17 -5.62 13.49
C THR A 232 -6.94 -4.25 12.85
N LEU A 233 -7.94 -3.72 12.14
CA LEU A 233 -7.89 -2.42 11.43
C LEU A 233 -8.20 -1.22 12.33
N PHE A 234 -8.60 -1.48 13.57
CA PHE A 234 -8.97 -0.46 14.55
C PHE A 234 -7.98 -0.43 15.71
N ARG A 235 -8.06 0.58 16.57
CA ARG A 235 -7.37 0.66 17.86
C ARG A 235 -8.31 1.24 18.92
N GLU A 236 -8.16 0.82 20.17
CA GLU A 236 -8.82 1.49 21.29
C GLU A 236 -8.17 2.86 21.51
N PRO A 237 -8.93 3.94 21.68
CA PRO A 237 -8.37 5.25 21.94
C PRO A 237 -7.63 5.25 23.28
N GLU A 238 -6.35 5.62 23.27
CA GLU A 238 -5.56 5.79 24.50
C GLU A 238 -5.89 7.15 25.13
N GLY A 239 -6.68 7.12 26.21
CA GLY A 239 -6.95 8.31 27.03
C GLY A 239 -8.41 8.45 27.44
N PRO A 240 -8.68 9.26 28.49
CA PRO A 240 -10.04 9.63 28.84
C PRO A 240 -10.68 10.30 27.63
N MET A 241 -11.80 9.73 27.19
CA MET A 241 -12.53 10.25 26.04
C MET A 241 -12.82 11.73 26.30
N PRO A 242 -12.50 12.66 25.37
CA PRO A 242 -13.02 14.01 25.49
C PRO A 242 -14.52 13.86 25.57
N GLU A 243 -15.10 14.31 26.68
CA GLU A 243 -16.53 14.27 26.91
C GLU A 243 -17.17 14.88 25.67
N VAL A 244 -17.89 14.04 24.93
CA VAL A 244 -18.58 14.50 23.72
C VAL A 244 -19.62 15.47 24.24
N GLN A 245 -19.32 16.76 24.13
CA GLN A 245 -20.29 17.80 24.35
C GLN A 245 -21.35 17.61 23.27
N LEU A 246 -22.38 16.84 23.62
CA LEU A 246 -23.58 16.75 22.82
C LEU A 246 -24.00 18.20 22.59
N PRO A 247 -24.17 18.64 21.34
CA PRO A 247 -24.63 19.98 21.07
C PRO A 247 -25.92 20.20 21.86
N ASP A 248 -26.03 21.35 22.52
CA ASP A 248 -27.18 21.67 23.36
C ASP A 248 -28.49 21.35 22.64
N ALA A 249 -29.52 20.96 23.39
CA ALA A 249 -30.81 20.56 22.85
C ALA A 249 -31.37 21.60 21.86
N ASP A 250 -31.08 22.88 22.08
CA ASP A 250 -31.46 23.98 21.20
C ASP A 250 -30.71 23.98 19.86
N ALA A 251 -29.40 23.64 19.86
CA ALA A 251 -28.62 23.50 18.64
C ALA A 251 -29.07 22.28 17.82
N LEU A 252 -29.40 21.17 18.49
CA LEU A 252 -29.95 19.99 17.83
C LEU A 252 -31.33 20.29 17.20
N LYS A 253 -32.19 21.01 17.93
CA LYS A 253 -33.51 21.44 17.45
C LYS A 253 -33.39 22.40 16.26
N ALA A 254 -32.48 23.37 16.32
CA ALA A 254 -32.22 24.28 15.20
C ALA A 254 -31.71 23.56 13.94
N ALA A 255 -30.89 22.51 14.08
CA ALA A 255 -30.44 21.69 12.96
C ALA A 255 -31.58 20.87 12.33
N ILE A 256 -32.45 20.30 13.16
CA ILE A 256 -33.65 19.56 12.70
C ILE A 256 -34.63 20.51 12.01
N ASP A 257 -34.91 21.69 12.58
CA ASP A 257 -35.77 22.71 11.98
C ASP A 257 -35.18 23.24 10.66
N GLY A 258 -33.84 23.30 10.56
CA GLY A 258 -33.13 23.63 9.32
C GLY A 258 -33.33 22.59 8.21
N LEU A 259 -33.37 21.31 8.56
CA LEU A 259 -33.65 20.20 7.65
C LEU A 259 -35.12 20.12 7.21
N GLN A 260 -36.05 20.53 8.08
CA GLN A 260 -37.49 20.55 7.77
C GLN A 260 -37.93 21.74 6.89
N ARG A 261 -37.05 22.72 6.64
CA ARG A 261 -37.38 23.79 5.69
C ARG A 261 -37.54 23.19 4.28
N PRO A 262 -38.74 23.30 3.67
CA PRO A 262 -38.99 22.69 2.37
C PRO A 262 -38.00 23.23 1.34
N ALA A 263 -37.42 22.34 0.54
CA ALA A 263 -36.37 22.58 -0.45
C ALA A 263 -36.69 23.63 -1.55
N GLY A 264 -37.81 24.33 -1.45
CA GLY A 264 -38.23 25.39 -2.37
C GLY A 264 -37.44 26.71 -2.27
N ALA A 265 -36.68 26.95 -1.20
CA ALA A 265 -35.97 28.23 -1.01
C ALA A 265 -34.62 28.31 -1.76
N TRP A 266 -33.95 27.18 -2.05
CA TRP A 266 -32.63 27.18 -2.69
C TRP A 266 -32.66 27.55 -4.18
N ARG A 267 -33.81 27.44 -4.86
CA ARG A 267 -33.91 27.80 -6.28
C ARG A 267 -33.84 29.31 -6.56
N ARG A 268 -34.00 30.18 -5.55
CA ARG A 268 -33.96 31.65 -5.77
C ARG A 268 -32.57 32.28 -5.62
N LEU A 269 -31.62 31.63 -4.93
CA LEU A 269 -30.28 32.20 -4.79
C LEU A 269 -29.38 31.97 -6.01
N CYS A 270 -29.51 30.86 -6.73
CA CYS A 270 -28.66 30.59 -7.90
C CYS A 270 -29.04 31.40 -9.16
N ARG A 271 -30.23 32.01 -9.24
CA ARG A 271 -30.61 32.82 -10.42
C ARG A 271 -30.07 34.24 -10.41
N ARG A 272 -29.57 34.76 -9.27
CA ARG A 272 -29.10 36.15 -9.19
C ARG A 272 -27.61 36.34 -9.48
N ALA A 273 -26.85 35.25 -9.63
CA ALA A 273 -25.41 35.31 -9.91
C ALA A 273 -25.04 35.29 -11.41
N ARG A 274 -26.02 35.19 -12.33
CA ARG A 274 -25.76 35.14 -13.79
C ARG A 274 -26.06 36.43 -14.56
N SER A 275 -26.48 37.52 -13.92
CA SER A 275 -26.90 38.75 -14.62
C SER A 275 -25.94 39.94 -14.46
N LYS A 276 -24.65 39.72 -14.15
CA LYS A 276 -23.65 40.79 -13.99
C LYS A 276 -22.33 40.56 -14.74
N ALA A 277 -22.31 39.62 -15.66
CA ALA A 277 -21.34 39.62 -16.74
C ALA A 277 -22.13 39.96 -18.00
N TRP A 278 -21.55 40.77 -18.89
CA TRP A 278 -22.12 41.48 -20.06
C TRP A 278 -22.30 42.97 -19.80
#